data_AF-A0A4R3EQV8-F1
#
_entry.id   AF-A0A4R3EQV8-F1
#
_cell.length_a   1.000
_cell.length_b   1.000
_cell.length_c   1.000
_cell.angle_alpha   90.00
_cell.angle_beta   90.00
_cell.angle_gamma   90.00
#
_symmetry.space_group_name_H-M   'P 1'
#
loop_
_entity.id
_entity.type
_entity.pdbx_description
1 polymer ?
#
loop_
_entity_poly.entity_id
_entity_poly.type
_entity_poly.pdbx_seq_one_letter_code
_entity_poly.pdbx_strand_id
1 'polypeptide(L)'
;MNMSPSLSILGWLRPGRRDVSANAGLILGFIASLAFAGESAVSLMAAGMPADCAEYAANVTQSEGSFTSTSPAVNGTRCYGAFQFCDSGTLQSYWSGSTADFLASPSAQVAAWDKYENNEWVQANRLGLTSAVGQQICYNGTCAVISQSSILKACQFGCGKGGKLYNLVQSGLDCSAPGTRDGAGTSVCSYLISGAGYNVSCITNANDGVDCLPVEAGPKSE
;
A
#
# COMPACT_ATOMS: atom_id res chain seq x y z
N MET A 1 6.80 42.34 67.83
CA MET A 1 7.20 41.68 69.09
C MET A 1 7.25 40.18 68.83
N ASN A 2 8.46 39.62 68.88
CA ASN A 2 8.86 38.25 69.24
C ASN A 2 7.80 37.14 69.26
N MET A 3 8.02 36.05 68.51
CA MET A 3 8.77 34.86 68.97
C MET A 3 8.45 33.63 68.09
N SER A 4 9.49 33.01 67.52
CA SER A 4 9.50 31.56 67.25
C SER A 4 9.97 30.84 68.51
N PRO A 5 9.51 29.61 68.72
CA PRO A 5 10.39 28.42 68.66
C PRO A 5 9.62 27.23 68.01
N SER A 6 10.09 26.00 67.81
CA SER A 6 11.37 25.29 67.70
C SER A 6 11.00 23.85 67.27
N LEU A 7 11.93 23.14 66.63
CA LEU A 7 11.82 21.77 66.11
C LEU A 7 11.54 20.71 67.19
N SER A 8 10.96 19.54 66.82
CA SER A 8 11.71 18.25 66.71
C SER A 8 10.85 16.97 66.58
N ILE A 9 11.11 16.23 65.49
CA ILE A 9 11.42 14.78 65.36
C ILE A 9 10.47 13.74 66.00
N LEU A 10 9.80 12.95 65.13
CA LEU A 10 9.43 11.52 65.28
C LEU A 10 8.92 11.08 63.89
N GLY A 11 9.21 9.92 63.30
CA GLY A 11 9.91 8.71 63.70
C GLY A 11 9.97 7.80 62.47
N TRP A 12 10.94 6.90 62.45
CA TRP A 12 11.24 5.96 61.38
C TRP A 12 10.15 4.90 61.13
N LEU A 13 10.01 4.56 59.83
CA LEU A 13 9.81 3.22 59.21
C LEU A 13 8.48 2.43 59.37
N ARG A 14 7.70 2.44 58.27
CA ARG A 14 7.14 1.33 57.42
C ARG A 14 6.30 0.20 58.08
N PRO A 15 5.29 -0.42 57.40
CA PRO A 15 5.28 -0.81 55.97
C PRO A 15 3.91 -0.81 55.24
N GLY A 16 3.90 -1.16 53.94
CA GLY A 16 2.69 -1.65 53.26
C GLY A 16 2.67 -1.51 51.74
N ARG A 17 3.17 -2.51 51.02
CA ARG A 17 3.01 -2.69 49.57
C ARG A 17 1.53 -2.85 49.21
N ARG A 18 0.98 -1.94 48.40
CA ARG A 18 0.19 -2.24 47.18
C ARG A 18 -0.36 -0.97 46.55
N ASP A 19 -0.21 -0.94 45.23
CA ASP A 19 -0.98 -0.22 44.24
C ASP A 19 -0.75 1.28 44.00
N VAL A 20 -0.87 1.59 42.72
CA VAL A 20 -0.96 2.91 42.08
C VAL A 20 0.36 3.59 41.74
N SER A 21 0.96 3.13 40.63
CA SER A 21 1.51 4.06 39.62
C SER A 21 1.68 3.35 38.28
N ALA A 22 0.57 3.25 37.55
CA ALA A 22 0.54 3.10 36.11
C ALA A 22 0.06 4.42 35.49
N ASN A 23 0.53 4.70 34.28
CA ASN A 23 0.14 5.81 33.38
C ASN A 23 0.88 7.14 33.56
N ALA A 24 2.15 7.15 33.14
CA ALA A 24 2.66 8.31 32.41
C ALA A 24 2.13 8.25 30.98
N GLY A 25 0.96 8.86 30.75
CA GLY A 25 0.39 9.06 29.42
C GLY A 25 1.16 10.17 28.71
N LEU A 26 2.04 9.80 27.78
CA LEU A 26 2.66 10.75 26.86
C LEU A 26 1.76 10.86 25.62
N ILE A 27 0.94 11.89 25.58
CA ILE A 27 0.17 12.29 24.39
C ILE A 27 1.18 12.87 23.39
N LEU A 28 1.63 12.05 22.44
CA LEU A 28 2.27 12.51 21.21
C LEU A 28 1.16 12.94 20.24
N GLY A 29 0.84 14.23 20.27
CA GLY A 29 0.05 14.87 19.22
C GLY A 29 0.83 14.82 17.91
N PHE A 30 0.51 13.84 17.05
CA PHE A 30 0.89 13.86 15.66
C PHE A 30 0.19 15.06 14.99
N ILE A 31 0.92 16.12 14.73
CA ILE A 31 0.57 17.00 13.62
C ILE A 31 0.92 16.21 12.36
N ALA A 32 -0.01 15.38 11.91
CA ALA A 32 0.02 14.85 10.57
C ALA A 32 -0.21 16.04 9.64
N SER A 33 0.87 16.63 9.12
CA SER A 33 0.80 17.26 7.82
C SER A 33 0.31 16.17 6.86
N LEU A 34 -0.99 16.23 6.52
CA LEU A 34 -1.61 15.42 5.49
C LEU A 34 -1.01 15.84 4.14
N ALA A 35 0.23 15.44 3.89
CA ALA A 35 0.71 15.29 2.53
C ALA A 35 -0.08 14.11 1.96
N PHE A 36 -0.84 14.34 0.88
CA PHE A 36 -1.39 13.25 0.09
C PHE A 36 -0.24 12.33 -0.29
N ALA A 37 -0.18 11.14 0.30
CA ALA A 37 1.00 10.28 0.24
C ALA A 37 1.18 9.59 -1.13
N GLY A 38 0.48 10.03 -2.18
CA GLY A 38 0.54 9.48 -3.53
C GLY A 38 0.65 10.56 -4.60
N GLU A 39 1.08 10.16 -5.79
CA GLU A 39 1.17 11.04 -6.96
C GLU A 39 -0.18 11.18 -7.66
N SER A 40 -0.44 12.34 -8.26
CA SER A 40 -1.60 12.50 -9.15
C SER A 40 -1.33 11.85 -10.51
N ALA A 41 -2.40 11.46 -11.22
CA ALA A 41 -2.29 10.95 -12.59
C ALA A 41 -1.54 11.93 -13.51
N VAL A 42 -1.74 13.25 -13.35
CA VAL A 42 -1.03 14.29 -14.10
C VAL A 42 0.46 14.30 -13.79
N SER A 43 0.85 14.19 -12.52
CA SER A 43 2.26 14.09 -12.10
C SER A 43 2.93 12.86 -12.72
N LEU A 44 2.24 11.72 -12.71
CA LEU A 44 2.70 10.47 -13.29
C LEU A 44 2.84 10.56 -14.81
N MET A 45 1.86 11.16 -15.51
CA MET A 45 1.96 11.41 -16.95
C MET A 45 3.13 12.32 -17.29
N ALA A 46 3.37 13.38 -16.49
CA ALA A 46 4.53 14.25 -16.67
C ALA A 46 5.86 13.51 -16.45
N ALA A 47 5.87 12.46 -15.63
CA ALA A 47 7.00 11.55 -15.44
C ALA A 47 7.10 10.45 -16.52
N GLY A 48 6.18 10.39 -17.49
CA GLY A 48 6.22 9.45 -18.63
C GLY A 48 5.23 8.28 -18.54
N MET A 49 4.29 8.29 -17.59
CA MET A 49 3.24 7.28 -17.51
C MET A 49 2.28 7.41 -18.71
N PRO A 50 1.95 6.31 -19.42
CA PRO A 50 0.87 6.32 -20.39
C PRO A 50 -0.46 6.74 -19.75
N ALA A 51 -1.23 7.58 -20.44
CA ALA A 51 -2.51 8.09 -19.92
C ALA A 51 -3.46 6.98 -19.49
N ASP A 52 -3.50 5.88 -20.26
CA ASP A 52 -4.32 4.71 -20.00
C ASP A 52 -4.05 4.03 -18.64
N CYS A 53 -2.87 4.23 -18.05
CA CYS A 53 -2.47 3.65 -16.78
C CYS A 53 -2.25 4.68 -15.67
N ALA A 54 -2.41 5.97 -15.96
CA ALA A 54 -2.07 7.04 -15.02
C ALA A 54 -2.95 7.04 -13.78
N GLU A 55 -4.26 6.79 -13.93
CA GLU A 55 -5.19 6.69 -12.79
C GLU A 55 -4.94 5.43 -11.95
N TYR A 56 -4.62 4.31 -12.60
CA TYR A 56 -4.22 3.08 -11.91
C TYR A 56 -2.95 3.30 -11.08
N ALA A 57 -1.91 3.87 -11.70
CA ALA A 57 -0.67 4.19 -11.03
C ALA A 57 -0.89 5.18 -9.88
N ALA A 58 -1.73 6.19 -10.05
CA ALA A 58 -2.09 7.13 -8.98
C ALA A 58 -2.73 6.39 -7.79
N ASN A 59 -3.64 5.46 -8.06
CA ASN A 59 -4.26 4.61 -7.03
C ASN A 59 -3.25 3.70 -6.30
N VAL A 60 -2.24 3.19 -7.00
CA VAL A 60 -1.13 2.44 -6.39
C VAL A 60 -0.32 3.36 -5.49
N THR A 61 0.17 4.50 -5.99
CA THR A 61 1.00 5.43 -5.20
C THR A 61 0.30 5.96 -3.95
N GLN A 62 -1.04 6.13 -3.96
CA GLN A 62 -1.80 6.46 -2.75
C GLN A 62 -1.65 5.45 -1.61
N SER A 63 -1.36 4.19 -1.95
CA SER A 63 -1.13 3.11 -0.98
C SER A 63 0.33 2.98 -0.57
N GLU A 64 1.25 3.57 -1.34
CA GLU A 64 2.69 3.28 -1.29
C GLU A 64 3.52 4.52 -0.91
N GLY A 65 3.46 5.59 -1.70
CA GLY A 65 4.29 6.78 -1.50
C GLY A 65 4.23 7.82 -2.62
N SER A 66 5.00 8.88 -2.45
CA SER A 66 5.28 9.90 -3.47
C SER A 66 6.67 9.69 -4.07
N PHE A 67 7.03 10.39 -5.14
CA PHE A 67 8.34 10.26 -5.79
C PHE A 67 9.52 10.48 -4.84
N THR A 68 9.32 11.22 -3.75
CA THR A 68 10.35 11.52 -2.75
C THR A 68 10.29 10.63 -1.52
N SER A 69 9.33 9.72 -1.44
CA SER A 69 9.11 8.88 -0.26
C SER A 69 10.27 7.93 -0.02
N THR A 70 10.62 7.76 1.26
CA THR A 70 11.51 6.70 1.74
C THR A 70 10.87 6.08 2.97
N SER A 71 10.67 4.77 2.96
CA SER A 71 10.10 4.06 4.09
C SER A 71 11.04 4.10 5.31
N PRO A 72 10.50 3.93 6.52
CA PRO A 72 11.31 3.51 7.67
C PRO A 72 12.06 2.22 7.35
N ALA A 73 13.23 2.04 7.98
CA ALA A 73 13.96 0.78 7.87
C ALA A 73 13.27 -0.31 8.69
N VAL A 74 12.87 -1.40 8.03
CA VAL A 74 12.29 -2.59 8.67
C VAL A 74 13.20 -3.77 8.37
N ASN A 75 13.77 -4.38 9.41
CA ASN A 75 14.75 -5.47 9.28
C ASN A 75 15.93 -5.14 8.32
N GLY A 76 16.38 -3.87 8.35
CA GLY A 76 17.46 -3.39 7.48
C GLY A 76 17.06 -3.11 6.03
N THR A 77 15.79 -3.31 5.66
CA THR A 77 15.25 -2.97 4.33
C THR A 77 14.59 -1.60 4.36
N ARG A 78 14.79 -0.81 3.30
CA ARG A 78 14.04 0.42 3.02
C ARG A 78 13.47 0.37 1.61
N CYS A 79 12.34 1.05 1.44
CA CYS A 79 11.64 1.16 0.18
C CYS A 79 11.57 2.63 -0.26
N TYR A 80 11.66 2.86 -1.55
CA TYR A 80 11.94 4.19 -2.11
C TYR A 80 10.98 4.54 -3.23
N GLY A 81 10.64 5.83 -3.30
CA GLY A 81 9.86 6.40 -4.39
C GLY A 81 8.36 6.13 -4.31
N ALA A 82 7.65 6.53 -5.37
CA ALA A 82 6.20 6.53 -5.40
C ALA A 82 5.59 5.12 -5.31
N PHE A 83 6.35 4.13 -5.79
CA PHE A 83 5.94 2.73 -5.86
C PHE A 83 6.69 1.83 -4.85
N GLN A 84 7.40 2.44 -3.90
CA GLN A 84 8.10 1.76 -2.79
C GLN A 84 8.99 0.57 -3.24
N PHE A 85 9.88 0.81 -4.20
CA PHE A 85 10.91 -0.18 -4.58
C PHE A 85 11.90 -0.38 -3.43
N CYS A 86 12.05 -1.62 -2.95
CA CYS A 86 12.85 -1.95 -1.77
C CYS A 86 14.28 -2.36 -2.11
N ASP A 87 15.24 -1.91 -1.30
CA ASP A 87 16.66 -2.27 -1.41
C ASP A 87 16.98 -3.71 -0.98
N SER A 88 15.98 -4.50 -0.61
CA SER A 88 16.10 -5.95 -0.42
C SER A 88 16.01 -6.75 -1.72
N GLY A 89 15.76 -6.11 -2.87
CA GLY A 89 15.91 -6.74 -4.18
C GLY A 89 15.11 -6.12 -5.32
N THR A 90 13.93 -5.55 -5.07
CA THR A 90 13.11 -4.99 -6.16
C THR A 90 13.79 -3.78 -6.78
N LEU A 91 14.35 -2.87 -5.97
CA LEU A 91 15.07 -1.71 -6.51
C LEU A 91 16.21 -2.15 -7.43
N GLN A 92 17.07 -3.07 -7.00
CA GLN A 92 18.23 -3.53 -7.78
C GLN A 92 17.85 -4.31 -9.04
N SER A 93 16.65 -4.89 -9.07
CA SER A 93 16.16 -5.64 -10.24
C SER A 93 15.70 -4.71 -11.37
N TYR A 94 15.29 -3.48 -11.04
CA TYR A 94 14.67 -2.55 -11.99
C TYR A 94 15.43 -1.22 -12.12
N TRP A 95 16.43 -0.97 -11.27
CA TRP A 95 17.28 0.21 -11.28
C TRP A 95 18.74 -0.15 -10.99
N SER A 96 19.66 0.36 -11.81
CA SER A 96 21.10 0.11 -11.69
C SER A 96 21.90 1.30 -11.16
N GLY A 97 21.27 2.48 -11.03
CA GLY A 97 21.92 3.68 -10.51
C GLY A 97 21.90 3.77 -8.98
N SER A 98 22.26 4.93 -8.43
CA SER A 98 22.17 5.14 -6.99
C SER A 98 20.72 5.35 -6.53
N THR A 99 20.43 5.07 -5.26
CA THR A 99 19.12 5.36 -4.67
C THR A 99 18.79 6.87 -4.70
N ALA A 100 19.81 7.72 -4.55
CA ALA A 100 19.63 9.17 -4.62
C ALA A 100 19.17 9.59 -6.03
N ASP A 101 19.78 9.02 -7.07
CA ASP A 101 19.38 9.28 -8.46
C ASP A 101 17.97 8.75 -8.75
N PHE A 102 17.59 7.61 -8.16
CA PHE A 102 16.24 7.05 -8.28
C PHE A 102 15.19 8.00 -7.69
N LEU A 103 15.41 8.50 -6.47
CA LEU A 103 14.52 9.45 -5.80
C LEU A 103 14.47 10.81 -6.50
N ALA A 104 15.55 11.21 -7.16
CA ALA A 104 15.61 12.45 -7.92
C ALA A 104 14.96 12.36 -9.31
N SER A 105 14.61 11.16 -9.79
CA SER A 105 14.15 10.92 -11.15
C SER A 105 12.76 10.25 -11.19
N PRO A 106 11.67 11.05 -11.17
CA PRO A 106 10.31 10.53 -11.35
C PRO A 106 10.16 9.61 -12.56
N SER A 107 10.79 9.95 -13.67
CA SER A 107 10.75 9.13 -14.89
C SER A 107 11.46 7.79 -14.75
N ALA A 108 12.53 7.71 -13.96
CA ALA A 108 13.16 6.42 -13.66
C ALA A 108 12.25 5.54 -12.81
N GLN A 109 11.52 6.12 -11.85
CA GLN A 109 10.57 5.39 -11.01
C GLN A 109 9.39 4.86 -11.84
N VAL A 110 8.83 5.68 -12.73
CA VAL A 110 7.76 5.25 -13.65
C VAL A 110 8.25 4.14 -14.59
N ALA A 111 9.41 4.29 -15.21
CA ALA A 111 9.96 3.26 -16.10
C ALA A 111 10.27 1.94 -15.37
N ALA A 112 10.79 2.01 -14.14
CA ALA A 112 11.03 0.84 -13.31
C ALA A 112 9.73 0.13 -12.94
N TRP A 113 8.70 0.90 -12.57
CA TRP A 113 7.38 0.37 -12.21
C TRP A 113 6.65 -0.25 -13.40
N ASP A 114 6.67 0.41 -14.56
CA ASP A 114 6.08 -0.16 -15.79
C ASP A 114 6.71 -1.52 -16.14
N LYS A 115 8.05 -1.61 -16.10
CA LYS A 115 8.76 -2.87 -16.32
C LYS A 115 8.42 -3.92 -15.26
N TYR A 116 8.24 -3.51 -14.01
CA TYR A 116 7.83 -4.38 -12.91
C TYR A 116 6.44 -4.96 -13.13
N GLU A 117 5.43 -4.12 -13.38
CA GLU A 117 4.05 -4.56 -13.60
C GLU A 117 3.93 -5.47 -14.83
N ASN A 118 4.67 -5.19 -15.91
CA ASN A 118 4.75 -6.07 -17.08
C ASN A 118 5.26 -7.47 -16.71
N ASN A 119 6.32 -7.56 -15.91
CA ASN A 119 6.86 -8.85 -15.45
C ASN A 119 5.86 -9.58 -14.54
N GLU A 120 5.21 -8.86 -13.62
CA GLU A 120 4.21 -9.42 -12.73
C GLU A 120 2.96 -9.89 -13.48
N TRP A 121 2.54 -9.18 -14.53
CA TRP A 121 1.45 -9.61 -15.40
C TRP A 121 1.77 -10.92 -16.12
N VAL A 122 2.96 -11.03 -16.70
CA VAL A 122 3.44 -12.27 -17.33
C VAL A 122 3.47 -13.41 -16.32
N GLN A 123 3.96 -13.14 -15.10
CA GLN A 123 4.02 -14.09 -14.00
C GLN A 123 2.62 -14.58 -13.58
N ALA A 124 1.67 -13.65 -13.42
CA ALA A 124 0.30 -13.94 -13.03
C ALA A 124 -0.41 -14.82 -14.06
N ASN A 125 -0.25 -14.51 -15.36
CA ASN A 125 -0.78 -15.34 -16.45
C ASN A 125 -0.17 -16.74 -16.45
N ARG A 126 1.16 -16.84 -16.33
CA ARG A 126 1.87 -18.13 -16.30
C ARG A 126 1.39 -19.04 -15.16
N LEU A 127 1.04 -18.46 -14.02
CA LEU A 127 0.54 -19.18 -12.85
C LEU A 127 -0.98 -19.35 -12.81
N GLY A 128 -1.70 -18.87 -13.84
CA GLY A 128 -3.15 -18.96 -13.92
C GLY A 128 -3.91 -18.06 -12.93
N LEU A 129 -3.25 -17.06 -12.34
CA LEU A 129 -3.87 -16.15 -11.36
C LEU A 129 -4.94 -15.26 -12.02
N THR A 130 -4.78 -14.97 -13.31
CA THR A 130 -5.74 -14.19 -14.11
C THR A 130 -7.08 -14.90 -14.33
N SER A 131 -7.19 -16.20 -14.01
CA SER A 131 -8.48 -16.92 -14.00
C SER A 131 -9.48 -16.39 -12.96
N ALA A 132 -9.00 -15.59 -11.99
CA ALA A 132 -9.86 -14.92 -11.02
C ALA A 132 -10.60 -13.69 -11.61
N VAL A 133 -10.15 -13.15 -12.75
CA VAL A 133 -10.83 -12.01 -13.40
C VAL A 133 -12.28 -12.36 -13.72
N GLY A 134 -13.19 -11.43 -13.43
CA GLY A 134 -14.64 -11.59 -13.56
C GLY A 134 -15.33 -12.24 -12.35
N GLN A 135 -14.58 -12.79 -11.39
CA GLN A 135 -15.16 -13.33 -10.15
C GLN A 135 -15.39 -12.22 -9.13
N GLN A 136 -16.41 -12.37 -8.27
CA GLN A 136 -16.66 -11.43 -7.19
C GLN A 136 -15.81 -11.78 -5.95
N ILE A 137 -15.23 -10.76 -5.33
CA ILE A 137 -14.54 -10.85 -4.05
C ILE A 137 -15.20 -9.91 -3.05
N CYS A 138 -15.40 -10.35 -1.81
CA CYS A 138 -15.96 -9.54 -0.73
C CYS A 138 -15.04 -9.59 0.50
N TYR A 139 -14.71 -8.43 1.05
CA TYR A 139 -13.88 -8.32 2.25
C TYR A 139 -14.31 -7.11 3.08
N ASN A 140 -14.48 -7.30 4.40
CA ASN A 140 -14.91 -6.27 5.34
C ASN A 140 -16.17 -5.48 4.87
N GLY A 141 -17.16 -6.18 4.32
CA GLY A 141 -18.42 -5.58 3.88
C GLY A 141 -18.36 -4.82 2.55
N THR A 142 -17.20 -4.79 1.88
CA THR A 142 -17.04 -4.22 0.54
C THR A 142 -16.85 -5.34 -0.47
N CYS A 143 -17.49 -5.26 -1.63
CA CYS A 143 -17.35 -6.24 -2.70
C CYS A 143 -16.90 -5.56 -3.99
N ALA A 144 -16.13 -6.27 -4.81
CA ALA A 144 -15.75 -5.86 -6.15
C ALA A 144 -15.75 -7.06 -7.10
N VAL A 145 -15.92 -6.81 -8.40
CA VAL A 145 -15.56 -7.78 -9.43
C VAL A 145 -14.06 -7.67 -9.65
N ILE A 146 -13.35 -8.79 -9.57
CA ILE A 146 -11.91 -8.85 -9.81
C ILE A 146 -11.66 -8.48 -11.26
N SER A 147 -10.81 -7.46 -11.46
CA SER A 147 -10.39 -7.00 -12.77
C SER A 147 -8.91 -7.26 -13.03
N GLN A 148 -8.42 -7.00 -14.24
CA GLN A 148 -7.00 -7.07 -14.57
C GLN A 148 -6.18 -6.13 -13.68
N SER A 149 -6.67 -4.91 -13.44
CA SER A 149 -6.07 -3.96 -12.51
C SER A 149 -6.12 -4.45 -11.05
N SER A 150 -7.15 -5.22 -10.66
CA SER A 150 -7.15 -5.89 -9.35
C SER A 150 -5.99 -6.85 -9.22
N ILE A 151 -5.77 -7.71 -10.23
CA ILE A 151 -4.68 -8.69 -10.25
C ILE A 151 -3.33 -7.98 -10.13
N LEU A 152 -3.10 -6.96 -10.95
CA LEU A 152 -1.89 -6.15 -10.93
C LEU A 152 -1.66 -5.50 -9.56
N LYS A 153 -2.68 -4.88 -8.96
CA LYS A 153 -2.53 -4.27 -7.63
C LYS A 153 -2.20 -5.30 -6.56
N ALA A 154 -2.82 -6.48 -6.62
CA ALA A 154 -2.48 -7.58 -5.73
C ALA A 154 -1.08 -8.15 -6.00
N CYS A 155 -0.53 -7.95 -7.20
CA CYS A 155 0.84 -8.30 -7.57
C CYS A 155 1.89 -7.26 -7.14
N GLN A 156 1.54 -6.10 -6.58
CA GLN A 156 2.51 -5.07 -6.15
C GLN A 156 3.55 -5.59 -5.13
N PHE A 157 3.26 -6.72 -4.46
CA PHE A 157 4.17 -7.43 -3.56
C PHE A 157 4.71 -8.76 -4.14
N GLY A 158 4.63 -8.92 -5.45
CA GLY A 158 5.04 -10.10 -6.22
C GLY A 158 3.93 -11.13 -6.40
N CYS A 159 3.78 -11.60 -7.63
CA CYS A 159 2.87 -12.66 -8.07
C CYS A 159 3.53 -14.03 -8.22
N GLY A 160 4.64 -14.25 -7.51
CA GLY A 160 5.33 -15.53 -7.44
C GLY A 160 4.49 -16.66 -6.81
N LYS A 161 4.88 -17.91 -7.08
CA LYS A 161 4.28 -19.09 -6.44
C LYS A 161 4.45 -19.01 -4.92
N GLY A 162 3.37 -19.25 -4.18
CA GLY A 162 3.35 -19.11 -2.71
C GLY A 162 3.18 -17.67 -2.22
N GLY A 163 3.10 -16.69 -3.14
CA GLY A 163 2.73 -15.30 -2.83
C GLY A 163 1.28 -15.15 -2.37
N LYS A 164 0.89 -13.93 -1.95
CA LYS A 164 -0.41 -13.69 -1.32
C LYS A 164 -1.58 -13.93 -2.28
N LEU A 165 -1.50 -13.37 -3.49
CA LEU A 165 -2.50 -13.61 -4.53
C LEU A 165 -2.54 -15.08 -4.94
N TYR A 166 -1.38 -15.74 -5.07
CA TYR A 166 -1.32 -17.16 -5.38
C TYR A 166 -2.08 -17.97 -4.32
N ASN A 167 -1.79 -17.78 -3.04
CA ASN A 167 -2.46 -18.51 -1.95
C ASN A 167 -3.97 -18.22 -1.93
N LEU A 168 -4.38 -16.98 -2.17
CA LEU A 168 -5.80 -16.62 -2.27
C LEU A 168 -6.49 -17.40 -3.40
N VAL A 169 -5.93 -17.40 -4.62
CA VAL A 169 -6.50 -18.13 -5.76
C VAL A 169 -6.56 -19.64 -5.47
N GLN A 170 -5.51 -20.21 -4.88
CA GLN A 170 -5.50 -21.64 -4.51
C GLN A 170 -6.52 -21.99 -3.42
N SER A 171 -6.88 -21.05 -2.57
CA SER A 171 -7.92 -21.23 -1.54
C SER A 171 -9.35 -21.09 -2.06
N GLY A 172 -9.54 -20.80 -3.36
CA GLY A 172 -10.86 -20.49 -3.91
C GLY A 172 -11.37 -19.11 -3.51
N LEU A 173 -10.47 -18.11 -3.43
CA LEU A 173 -10.77 -16.73 -3.07
C LEU A 173 -11.21 -16.50 -1.61
N ASP A 174 -10.78 -17.36 -0.69
CA ASP A 174 -11.01 -17.17 0.75
C ASP A 174 -10.06 -16.13 1.35
N CYS A 175 -10.58 -14.93 1.63
CA CYS A 175 -9.83 -13.83 2.25
C CYS A 175 -9.33 -14.10 3.68
N SER A 176 -9.81 -15.16 4.32
CA SER A 176 -9.38 -15.61 5.63
C SER A 176 -8.32 -16.72 5.58
N ALA A 177 -8.05 -17.27 4.39
CA ALA A 177 -7.10 -18.36 4.23
C ALA A 177 -5.68 -17.96 4.67
N PRO A 178 -4.89 -18.90 5.22
CA PRO A 178 -3.50 -18.65 5.56
C PRO A 178 -2.69 -18.13 4.37
N GLY A 179 -1.77 -17.21 4.63
CA GLY A 179 -0.87 -16.69 3.60
C GLY A 179 -1.50 -15.68 2.64
N THR A 180 -2.70 -15.16 2.91
CA THR A 180 -3.37 -14.10 2.14
C THR A 180 -3.11 -12.69 2.68
N ARG A 181 -2.40 -12.56 3.81
CA ARG A 181 -2.06 -11.28 4.45
C ARG A 181 -0.57 -10.94 4.30
N ASP A 182 -0.26 -9.67 4.11
CA ASP A 182 1.11 -9.16 4.11
C ASP A 182 1.72 -9.12 5.52
N GLY A 183 2.96 -8.62 5.64
CA GLY A 183 3.68 -8.52 6.91
C GLY A 183 3.08 -7.52 7.90
N ALA A 184 2.26 -6.58 7.43
CA ALA A 184 1.50 -5.63 8.24
C ALA A 184 0.11 -6.18 8.63
N GLY A 185 -0.26 -7.36 8.11
CA GLY A 185 -1.55 -8.00 8.36
C GLY A 185 -2.65 -7.55 7.39
N THR A 186 -2.36 -6.72 6.39
CA THR A 186 -3.34 -6.32 5.37
C THR A 186 -3.65 -7.49 4.45
N SER A 187 -4.93 -7.77 4.22
CA SER A 187 -5.36 -8.84 3.31
C SER A 187 -5.20 -8.42 1.86
N VAL A 188 -4.73 -9.36 1.02
CA VAL A 188 -4.66 -9.19 -0.43
C VAL A 188 -6.03 -8.93 -1.07
N CYS A 189 -7.12 -9.34 -0.41
CA CYS A 189 -8.47 -8.98 -0.85
C CYS A 189 -8.73 -7.47 -0.83
N SER A 190 -8.10 -6.71 0.08
CA SER A 190 -8.23 -5.26 0.08
C SER A 190 -7.53 -4.61 -1.12
N TYR A 191 -6.42 -5.20 -1.58
CA TYR A 191 -5.71 -4.78 -2.80
C TYR A 191 -6.53 -5.11 -4.05
N LEU A 192 -7.12 -6.32 -4.12
CA LEU A 192 -8.02 -6.70 -5.21
C LEU A 192 -9.22 -5.73 -5.35
N ILE A 193 -9.84 -5.39 -4.22
CA ILE A 193 -11.00 -4.48 -4.19
C ILE A 193 -10.57 -3.05 -4.56
N SER A 194 -9.53 -2.51 -3.93
CA SER A 194 -9.12 -1.12 -4.15
C SER A 194 -8.47 -0.87 -5.50
N GLY A 195 -7.99 -1.93 -6.16
CA GLY A 195 -7.42 -1.89 -7.51
C GLY A 195 -8.41 -2.24 -8.61
N ALA A 196 -9.69 -2.45 -8.28
CA ALA A 196 -10.66 -2.88 -9.28
C ALA A 196 -11.09 -1.77 -10.25
N GLY A 197 -11.22 -2.10 -11.53
CA GLY A 197 -11.90 -1.28 -12.53
C GLY A 197 -11.06 -0.15 -13.12
N TYR A 198 -9.74 -0.17 -12.98
CA TYR A 198 -8.86 0.76 -13.68
C TYR A 198 -8.46 0.21 -15.06
N ASN A 199 -8.30 1.12 -16.02
CA ASN A 199 -7.64 0.80 -17.28
C ASN A 199 -6.15 0.51 -17.03
N VAL A 200 -5.68 -0.60 -17.59
CA VAL A 200 -4.30 -1.10 -17.50
C VAL A 200 -3.82 -1.64 -18.85
N SER A 201 -4.42 -1.18 -19.95
CA SER A 201 -4.10 -1.60 -21.32
C SER A 201 -2.62 -1.42 -21.65
N CYS A 202 -1.94 -0.43 -21.05
CA CYS A 202 -0.51 -0.21 -21.25
C CYS A 202 0.37 -1.36 -20.73
N ILE A 203 -0.12 -2.15 -19.77
CA ILE A 203 0.59 -3.30 -19.18
C ILE A 203 0.05 -4.60 -19.79
N THR A 204 -1.27 -4.74 -19.89
CA THR A 204 -1.90 -6.03 -20.22
C THR A 204 -2.18 -6.22 -21.70
N ASN A 205 -2.07 -5.16 -22.51
CA ASN A 205 -2.53 -5.10 -23.90
C ASN A 205 -4.02 -5.44 -24.08
N ALA A 206 -4.81 -5.36 -23.00
CA ALA A 206 -6.24 -5.60 -22.97
C ALA A 206 -6.90 -4.75 -21.89
N ASN A 207 -8.21 -4.59 -21.95
CA ASN A 207 -8.97 -4.01 -20.82
C ASN A 207 -10.22 -4.85 -20.66
N ASP A 208 -10.53 -5.22 -19.43
CA ASP A 208 -11.68 -6.02 -19.04
C ASP A 208 -12.94 -5.18 -18.82
N GLY A 209 -12.86 -3.90 -19.18
CA GLY A 209 -14.02 -3.06 -19.44
C GLY A 209 -14.40 -2.20 -18.24
N VAL A 210 -13.59 -1.19 -17.97
CA VAL A 210 -14.08 0.14 -17.54
C VAL A 210 -13.19 1.18 -18.22
N ASP A 211 -13.54 1.55 -19.46
CA ASP A 211 -13.27 2.93 -19.86
C ASP A 211 -14.27 3.78 -19.07
N CYS A 212 -13.79 4.75 -18.31
CA CYS A 212 -14.65 5.75 -17.68
C CYS A 212 -15.32 6.60 -18.77
N LEU A 213 -16.25 6.03 -19.53
CA LEU A 213 -17.24 6.78 -20.27
C LEU A 213 -18.30 7.21 -19.25
N PRO A 214 -18.71 8.49 -19.26
CA PRO A 214 -19.74 8.98 -18.37
C PRO A 214 -20.99 8.10 -18.54
N VAL A 215 -21.54 7.66 -17.40
CA VAL A 215 -22.81 6.93 -17.33
C VAL A 215 -23.82 7.64 -18.23
N GLU A 216 -24.25 6.99 -19.31
CA GLU A 216 -25.34 7.51 -20.13
C GLU A 216 -26.54 7.70 -19.20
N ALA A 217 -26.97 8.95 -19.06
CA ALA A 217 -28.22 9.27 -18.40
C ALA A 217 -29.32 8.51 -19.16
N GLY A 218 -29.92 7.52 -18.49
CA GLY A 218 -31.00 6.72 -19.06
C GLY A 218 -32.13 7.59 -19.61
N PRO A 219 -32.94 7.04 -20.54
CA PRO A 219 -33.91 7.82 -21.28
C PRO A 219 -34.90 8.50 -20.34
N LYS A 220 -35.04 9.81 -20.47
CA LYS A 220 -36.13 10.55 -19.85
C LYS A 220 -37.44 10.06 -20.46
N SER A 221 -38.25 9.41 -19.64
CA SER A 221 -39.66 9.19 -19.94
C SER A 221 -40.40 10.52 -19.79
N GLU A 222 -40.89 11.05 -20.91
CA GLU A 222 -42.06 11.95 -20.98
C GLU A 222 -43.19 11.25 -21.72
#